data_AF-A0A6I8LRR2-F1
#
_entry.id   AF-A0A6I8LRR2-F1
#
_cell.length_a   1.000
_cell.length_b   1.000
_cell.length_c   1.000
_cell.angle_alpha   90.00
_cell.angle_beta   90.00
_cell.angle_gamma   90.00
#
_symmetry.space_group_name_H-M   'P 1'
#
loop_
_entity.id
_entity.type
_entity.pdbx_description
1 polymer ?
#
loop_
_entity_poly.entity_id
_entity_poly.type
_entity_poly.pdbx_seq_one_letter_code
_entity_poly.pdbx_strand_id
1 'polypeptide(L)'
;MPGGRRQTPGLRRAEVALLAGISVDYYLRLEQGRGPQPSDQVLTALGRALRLTGDEQAYLRRLTRPAPVPSPRPVPGNVLRLLDRLGDVPAMVIDARYDLVAWNRMLVALIGDPAAWSPRRRNRLRRLFDTGDTITGNRLDLARLCVADLRASGRYPADHAVRSLVDDLLGDSPEFARLWAEREVVVQRTLTKRTVHPVAGPLELDCEILAVPGHEHRLLVYTAAPGTPSAEGLKRLLSA
;
A
#
# COMPACT_ATOMS: atom_id res chain seq x y z
N MET A 1 -25.34 -23.03 -30.58
CA MET A 1 -24.01 -23.37 -30.03
C MET A 1 -23.05 -23.59 -31.20
N PRO A 2 -21.95 -22.83 -31.28
CA PRO A 2 -20.65 -23.51 -31.27
C PRO A 2 -19.65 -22.81 -30.34
N GLY A 3 -19.17 -23.56 -29.36
CA GLY A 3 -17.99 -23.23 -28.57
C GLY A 3 -16.73 -23.42 -29.41
N GLY A 4 -16.25 -22.33 -30.02
CA GLY A 4 -14.96 -22.31 -30.71
C GLY A 4 -13.80 -22.48 -29.71
N ARG A 5 -12.82 -23.31 -30.09
CA ARG A 5 -11.62 -23.66 -29.32
C ARG A 5 -10.95 -22.41 -28.72
N ARG A 6 -10.89 -22.34 -27.38
CA ARG A 6 -10.25 -21.24 -26.64
C ARG A 6 -8.74 -21.23 -26.91
N GLN A 7 -8.22 -20.13 -27.45
CA GLN A 7 -6.77 -19.89 -27.61
C GLN A 7 -6.15 -19.18 -26.40
N THR A 8 -6.97 -18.66 -25.48
CA THR A 8 -6.50 -18.05 -24.23
C THR A 8 -7.56 -18.29 -23.14
N PRO A 9 -7.17 -18.69 -21.92
CA PRO A 9 -8.11 -18.74 -20.80
C PRO A 9 -8.59 -17.33 -20.45
N GLY A 10 -9.91 -17.13 -20.33
CA GLY A 10 -10.50 -15.84 -19.95
C GLY A 10 -11.83 -15.53 -20.65
N LEU A 11 -12.44 -14.41 -20.26
CA LEU A 11 -13.60 -13.82 -20.94
C LEU A 11 -13.14 -12.97 -22.12
N ARG A 12 -13.84 -13.06 -23.26
CA ARG A 12 -13.69 -12.13 -24.38
C ARG A 12 -14.37 -10.81 -24.03
N ARG A 13 -13.94 -9.72 -24.69
CA ARG A 13 -14.55 -8.38 -24.54
C ARG A 13 -16.06 -8.39 -24.70
N ALA A 14 -16.56 -9.11 -25.71
CA ALA A 14 -18.00 -9.24 -25.94
C ALA A 14 -18.73 -9.99 -24.82
N GLU A 15 -18.09 -10.99 -24.20
CA GLU A 15 -18.65 -11.73 -23.07
C GLU A 15 -18.69 -10.85 -21.81
N VAL A 16 -17.67 -10.03 -21.57
CA VAL A 16 -17.66 -9.05 -20.47
C VAL A 16 -18.78 -8.03 -20.65
N ALA A 17 -18.90 -7.44 -21.85
CA ALA A 17 -19.94 -6.48 -22.16
C ALA A 17 -21.35 -7.07 -21.94
N LEU A 18 -21.58 -8.30 -22.39
CA LEU A 18 -22.82 -9.04 -22.17
C LEU A 18 -23.11 -9.24 -20.68
N LEU A 19 -22.14 -9.73 -19.90
CA LEU A 19 -22.28 -9.97 -18.46
C LEU A 19 -22.50 -8.67 -17.66
N ALA A 20 -21.95 -7.56 -18.14
CA ALA A 20 -22.12 -6.24 -17.56
C ALA A 20 -23.38 -5.51 -18.05
N GLY A 21 -24.13 -6.08 -19.02
CA GLY A 21 -25.36 -5.49 -19.54
C GLY A 21 -25.12 -4.20 -20.34
N ILE A 22 -23.96 -4.09 -21.01
CA ILE A 22 -23.57 -2.93 -21.83
C ILE A 22 -23.24 -3.35 -23.26
N SER A 23 -23.25 -2.40 -24.20
CA SER A 23 -22.86 -2.70 -25.59
C SER A 23 -21.36 -2.96 -25.70
N VAL A 24 -20.97 -3.83 -26.64
CA VAL A 24 -19.56 -4.12 -26.93
C VAL A 24 -18.80 -2.86 -27.35
N ASP A 25 -19.44 -2.00 -28.16
CA ASP A 25 -18.91 -0.71 -28.57
C ASP A 25 -18.67 0.24 -27.39
N TYR A 26 -19.61 0.29 -26.43
CA TYR A 26 -19.43 1.08 -25.21
C TYR A 26 -18.27 0.54 -24.36
N TYR A 27 -18.16 -0.78 -24.21
CA TYR A 27 -17.04 -1.41 -23.49
C TYR A 27 -15.68 -1.12 -24.16
N LEU A 28 -15.59 -1.19 -25.50
CA LEU A 28 -14.37 -0.83 -26.24
C LEU A 28 -13.98 0.63 -26.06
N ARG A 29 -14.96 1.55 -26.04
CA ARG A 29 -14.69 2.97 -25.75
C ARG A 29 -14.15 3.16 -24.34
N LEU A 30 -14.72 2.47 -23.34
CA LEU A 30 -14.22 2.50 -21.96
C LEU A 30 -12.77 2.00 -21.87
N GLU A 31 -12.43 0.88 -22.52
CA GLU A 31 -11.06 0.36 -22.53
C GLU A 31 -10.05 1.34 -23.18
N GLN A 32 -10.49 2.10 -24.17
CA GLN A 32 -9.67 3.13 -24.84
C GLN A 32 -9.61 4.44 -24.06
N GLY A 33 -10.32 4.57 -22.93
CA GLY A 33 -10.44 5.83 -22.20
C GLY A 33 -11.19 6.91 -22.99
N ARG A 34 -12.11 6.51 -23.87
CA ARG A 34 -12.90 7.41 -24.73
C ARG A 34 -14.36 7.43 -24.29
N GLY A 35 -15.00 8.59 -24.46
CA GLY A 35 -16.43 8.76 -24.21
C GLY A 35 -16.77 9.22 -22.79
N PRO A 36 -18.06 9.18 -22.42
CA PRO A 36 -18.52 9.72 -21.15
C PRO A 36 -18.07 8.86 -19.97
N GLN A 37 -17.91 9.51 -18.82
CA GLN A 37 -17.58 8.85 -17.56
C GLN A 37 -18.66 7.79 -17.23
N PRO A 38 -18.27 6.54 -16.92
CA PRO A 38 -19.22 5.48 -16.62
C PRO A 38 -19.99 5.79 -15.33
N SER A 39 -21.27 5.43 -15.31
CA SER A 39 -22.10 5.55 -14.13
C SER A 39 -21.70 4.55 -13.04
N ASP A 40 -22.09 4.81 -11.79
CA ASP A 40 -21.83 3.87 -10.69
C ASP A 40 -22.48 2.50 -10.92
N GLN A 41 -23.59 2.45 -11.65
CA GLN A 41 -24.26 1.20 -12.05
C GLN A 41 -23.40 0.41 -13.04
N VAL A 42 -22.85 1.06 -14.07
CA VAL A 42 -21.93 0.43 -15.04
C VAL A 42 -20.70 -0.12 -14.32
N LEU A 43 -20.11 0.65 -13.41
CA LEU A 43 -18.94 0.22 -12.65
C LEU A 43 -19.25 -0.99 -11.75
N THR A 44 -20.42 -1.02 -11.10
CA THR A 44 -20.87 -2.18 -10.34
C THR A 44 -21.06 -3.41 -11.22
N ALA A 45 -21.66 -3.25 -12.41
CA ALA A 45 -21.90 -4.35 -13.33
C ALA A 45 -20.60 -4.93 -13.90
N LEU A 46 -19.64 -4.07 -14.25
CA LEU A 46 -18.29 -4.47 -14.66
C LEU A 46 -17.56 -5.21 -13.54
N GLY A 47 -17.63 -4.70 -12.31
CA GLY A 47 -17.09 -5.35 -11.12
C GLY A 47 -17.56 -6.79 -10.96
N ARG A 48 -18.89 -6.98 -11.05
CA ARG A 48 -19.50 -8.31 -10.97
C ARG A 48 -19.10 -9.21 -12.13
N ALA A 49 -19.09 -8.70 -13.36
CA ALA A 49 -18.73 -9.46 -14.56
C ALA A 49 -17.28 -9.97 -14.50
N LEU A 50 -16.36 -9.13 -13.99
CA LEU A 50 -14.95 -9.43 -13.83
C LEU A 50 -14.61 -10.13 -12.51
N ARG A 51 -15.61 -10.33 -11.62
CA ARG A 51 -15.46 -10.90 -10.28
C ARG A 51 -14.42 -10.16 -9.42
N LEU A 52 -14.42 -8.83 -9.51
CA LEU A 52 -13.54 -7.99 -8.72
C LEU A 52 -13.82 -8.15 -7.23
N THR A 53 -12.76 -8.21 -6.44
CA THR A 53 -12.80 -8.07 -4.99
C THR A 53 -13.30 -6.68 -4.58
N GLY A 54 -13.64 -6.50 -3.30
CA GLY A 54 -14.07 -5.19 -2.79
C GLY A 54 -13.02 -4.09 -3.01
N ASP A 55 -11.74 -4.41 -2.86
CA ASP A 55 -10.64 -3.47 -3.03
C ASP A 55 -10.41 -3.11 -4.51
N GLU A 56 -10.48 -4.09 -5.41
CA GLU A 56 -10.43 -3.88 -6.86
C GLU A 56 -11.62 -3.07 -7.36
N GLN A 57 -12.81 -3.31 -6.83
CA GLN A 57 -14.00 -2.53 -7.15
C GLN A 57 -13.87 -1.07 -6.71
N ALA A 58 -13.34 -0.84 -5.50
CA ALA A 58 -13.08 0.50 -5.00
C ALA A 58 -11.99 1.22 -5.82
N TYR A 59 -10.96 0.50 -6.23
CA TYR A 59 -9.92 1.00 -7.12
C TYR A 59 -10.46 1.36 -8.50
N LEU A 60 -11.31 0.51 -9.10
CA LEU A 60 -11.98 0.81 -10.38
C LEU A 60 -12.75 2.13 -10.30
N ARG A 61 -13.49 2.36 -9.22
CA ARG A 61 -14.18 3.65 -9.00
C ARG A 61 -13.19 4.81 -8.91
N ARG A 62 -12.11 4.67 -8.16
CA ARG A 62 -11.06 5.72 -8.04
C ARG A 62 -10.40 6.04 -9.38
N LEU A 63 -10.17 5.06 -10.25
CA LEU A 63 -9.63 5.30 -11.58
C LEU A 63 -10.55 6.17 -12.45
N THR A 64 -11.86 5.99 -12.32
CA THR A 64 -12.83 6.80 -13.07
C THR A 64 -13.05 8.17 -12.46
N ARG A 65 -12.82 8.33 -11.16
CA ARG A 65 -13.01 9.56 -10.37
C ARG A 65 -11.77 9.82 -9.53
N PRO A 66 -10.65 10.22 -10.15
CA PRO A 66 -9.42 10.44 -9.40
C PRO A 66 -9.64 11.54 -8.37
N ALA A 67 -9.25 11.26 -7.13
CA ALA A 67 -9.24 12.27 -6.09
C ALA A 67 -8.23 13.38 -6.45
N PRO A 68 -8.45 14.63 -6.03
CA PRO A 68 -7.48 15.69 -6.23
C PRO A 68 -6.12 15.29 -5.66
N VAL A 69 -5.05 15.68 -6.35
CA VAL A 69 -3.69 15.50 -5.82
C VAL A 69 -3.60 16.34 -4.54
N PRO A 70 -3.33 15.72 -3.40
CA PRO A 70 -3.37 16.38 -2.12
C PRO A 70 -2.08 17.15 -1.88
N SER A 71 -2.23 18.33 -1.31
CA SER A 71 -1.11 19.14 -0.86
C SER A 71 -0.49 18.48 0.38
N PRO A 72 0.85 18.52 0.53
CA PRO A 72 1.51 18.14 1.79
C PRO A 72 0.88 18.91 2.95
N ARG A 73 0.43 18.20 3.99
CA ARG A 73 -0.14 18.79 5.20
C ARG A 73 0.68 18.38 6.41
N PRO A 74 0.89 19.28 7.38
CA PRO A 74 1.53 18.90 8.63
C PRO A 74 0.75 17.78 9.32
N VAL A 75 1.46 16.96 10.09
CA VAL A 75 0.82 15.93 10.92
C VAL A 75 -0.06 16.63 11.96
N PRO A 76 -1.33 16.23 12.11
CA PRO A 76 -2.22 16.84 13.08
C PRO A 76 -1.69 16.73 14.51
N GLY A 77 -1.81 17.80 15.30
CA GLY A 77 -1.25 17.83 16.67
C GLY A 77 -1.84 16.76 17.61
N ASN A 78 -3.09 16.33 17.39
CA ASN A 78 -3.69 15.21 18.12
C ASN A 78 -3.03 13.86 17.78
N VAL A 79 -2.58 13.66 16.55
CA VAL A 79 -1.84 12.46 16.13
C VAL A 79 -0.44 12.45 16.73
N LEU A 80 0.23 13.61 16.77
CA LEU A 80 1.53 13.73 17.45
C LEU A 80 1.41 13.41 18.96
N ARG A 81 0.41 13.97 19.64
CA ARG A 81 0.14 13.62 21.05
C ARG A 81 -0.16 12.12 21.24
N LEU A 82 -0.84 11.47 20.29
CA LEU A 82 -1.07 10.04 20.35
C LEU A 82 0.22 9.25 20.21
N LEU A 83 1.09 9.60 19.25
CA LEU A 83 2.42 8.98 19.08
C LEU A 83 3.24 9.04 20.37
N ASP A 84 3.24 10.18 21.06
CA ASP A 84 3.96 10.37 22.32
C ASP A 84 3.39 9.50 23.45
N ARG A 85 2.08 9.22 23.43
CA ARG A 85 1.39 8.41 24.44
C ARG A 85 1.52 6.91 24.24
N LEU A 86 1.92 6.46 23.04
CA LEU A 86 2.11 5.04 22.73
C LEU A 86 3.32 4.41 23.45
N GLY A 87 4.15 5.21 24.16
CA GLY A 87 5.07 4.70 25.17
C GLY A 87 6.10 3.69 24.65
N ASP A 88 5.88 2.41 24.96
CA ASP A 88 6.68 1.23 24.62
C ASP A 88 6.24 0.52 23.32
N VAL A 89 5.25 1.09 22.61
CA VAL A 89 4.76 0.55 21.35
C VAL A 89 5.38 1.32 20.17
N PRO A 90 6.19 0.68 19.32
CA PRO A 90 6.78 1.33 18.15
C PRO A 90 5.69 1.86 17.20
N ALA A 91 5.76 3.14 16.84
CA ALA A 91 4.75 3.76 15.98
C ALA A 91 5.32 4.85 15.06
N MET A 92 4.70 4.99 13.89
CA MET A 92 5.03 6.02 12.91
C MET A 92 3.83 6.51 12.14
N VAL A 93 3.95 7.70 11.57
CA VAL A 93 3.01 8.26 10.62
C VAL A 93 3.67 8.31 9.25
N ILE A 94 2.98 7.76 8.25
CA ILE A 94 3.33 7.94 6.85
C ILE A 94 2.27 8.76 6.14
N ASP A 95 2.69 9.52 5.13
CA ASP A 95 1.77 10.18 4.22
C ASP A 95 1.28 9.23 3.09
N ALA A 96 0.51 9.79 2.16
CA ALA A 96 0.00 9.06 1.00
C ALA A 96 1.08 8.53 0.05
N ARG A 97 2.31 9.05 0.14
CA ARG A 97 3.46 8.68 -0.71
C ARG A 97 4.40 7.70 0.00
N TYR A 98 4.02 7.25 1.20
CA TYR A 98 4.85 6.42 2.09
C TYR A 98 6.04 7.15 2.70
N ASP A 99 6.07 8.48 2.68
CA ASP A 99 7.11 9.25 3.39
C ASP A 99 6.82 9.20 4.89
N LEU A 100 7.84 8.89 5.69
CA LEU A 100 7.80 8.97 7.15
C LEU A 100 7.78 10.44 7.55
N VAL A 101 6.67 10.88 8.16
CA VAL A 101 6.44 12.28 8.53
C VAL A 101 6.43 12.51 10.05
N ALA A 102 6.24 11.45 10.85
CA ALA A 102 6.42 11.48 12.30
C ALA A 102 6.67 10.06 12.85
N TRP A 103 7.31 9.95 14.01
CA TRP A 103 7.60 8.68 14.67
C TRP A 103 7.83 8.89 16.17
N ASN A 104 7.64 7.85 16.96
CA ASN A 104 7.96 7.88 18.38
C ASN A 104 9.36 7.30 18.69
N ARG A 105 9.83 7.53 19.91
CA ARG A 105 11.12 7.01 20.40
C ARG A 105 11.27 5.50 20.25
N MET A 106 10.16 4.77 20.40
CA MET A 106 10.19 3.31 20.37
C MET A 106 10.38 2.80 18.95
N LEU A 107 9.89 3.52 17.94
CA LEU A 107 10.24 3.23 16.56
C LEU A 107 11.73 3.43 16.30
N VAL A 108 12.33 4.51 16.81
CA VAL A 108 13.78 4.76 16.68
C VAL A 108 14.58 3.60 17.25
N ALA A 109 14.20 3.09 18.43
CA ALA A 109 14.84 1.92 19.03
C ALA A 109 14.67 0.64 18.19
N LEU A 110 13.59 0.52 17.42
CA LEU A 110 13.29 -0.66 16.58
C LEU A 110 13.99 -0.63 15.21
N ILE A 111 14.11 0.53 14.57
CA ILE A 111 14.55 0.63 13.17
C ILE A 111 15.75 1.57 12.94
N GLY A 112 16.30 2.14 14.01
CA GLY A 112 17.24 3.26 13.95
C GLY A 112 16.53 4.60 13.77
N ASP A 113 17.26 5.71 13.95
CA ASP A 113 16.68 7.06 13.90
C ASP A 113 16.40 7.53 12.46
N PRO A 114 15.12 7.70 12.05
CA PRO A 114 14.79 8.24 10.75
C PRO A 114 15.29 9.67 10.53
N ALA A 115 15.52 10.45 11.60
CA ALA A 115 16.06 11.80 11.48
C ALA A 115 17.48 11.81 10.90
N ALA A 116 18.28 10.78 11.19
CA ALA A 116 19.64 10.63 10.66
C ALA A 116 19.67 10.17 9.19
N TRP A 117 18.54 9.75 8.62
CA TRP A 117 18.49 9.28 7.23
C TRP A 117 18.33 10.42 6.24
N SER A 118 18.83 10.21 5.02
CA SER A 118 18.56 11.10 3.89
C SER A 118 17.05 11.15 3.59
N PRO A 119 16.53 12.26 3.05
CA PRO A 119 15.11 12.37 2.71
C PRO A 119 14.59 11.22 1.84
N ARG A 120 15.38 10.75 0.87
CA ARG A 120 15.02 9.61 0.00
C ARG A 120 14.86 8.30 0.79
N ARG A 121 15.67 8.07 1.83
CA ARG A 121 15.58 6.88 2.70
C ARG A 121 14.47 6.99 3.74
N ARG A 122 13.89 8.18 3.96
CA ARG A 122 12.69 8.35 4.79
C ARG A 122 11.40 7.94 4.07
N ASN A 123 11.47 7.40 2.87
CA ASN A 123 10.32 6.77 2.22
C ASN A 123 10.27 5.27 2.56
N ARG A 124 9.19 4.83 3.21
CA ARG A 124 9.01 3.44 3.65
C ARG A 124 9.03 2.46 2.49
N LEU A 125 8.40 2.81 1.36
CA LEU A 125 8.34 1.93 0.21
C LEU A 125 9.74 1.74 -0.38
N ARG A 126 10.51 2.83 -0.54
CA ARG A 126 11.90 2.75 -1.03
C ARG A 126 12.76 1.86 -0.15
N ARG A 127 12.64 1.97 1.17
CA ARG A 127 13.40 1.12 2.10
C ARG A 127 13.13 -0.37 1.93
N LEU A 128 11.92 -0.77 1.55
CA LEU A 128 11.63 -2.19 1.29
C LEU A 128 12.40 -2.75 0.09
N PHE A 129 12.91 -1.91 -0.79
CA PHE A 129 13.67 -2.28 -1.99
C PHE A 129 15.15 -1.85 -1.93
N ASP A 130 15.61 -1.26 -0.83
CA ASP A 130 17.00 -0.86 -0.61
C ASP A 130 17.83 -2.10 -0.24
N THR A 131 18.84 -2.43 -1.06
CA THR A 131 19.70 -3.60 -0.86
C THR A 131 20.67 -3.45 0.31
N GLY A 132 20.90 -2.22 0.79
CA GLY A 132 21.74 -1.94 1.95
C GLY A 132 21.01 -1.98 3.29
N ASP A 133 19.69 -2.25 3.28
CA ASP A 133 18.87 -2.24 4.49
C ASP A 133 18.75 -3.63 5.11
N THR A 134 18.94 -3.75 6.42
CA THR A 134 18.90 -5.02 7.15
C THR A 134 17.47 -5.44 7.51
N ILE A 135 16.46 -5.05 6.72
CA ILE A 135 15.09 -5.52 6.89
C ILE A 135 15.05 -7.01 6.52
N THR A 136 15.38 -7.84 7.49
CA THR A 136 15.36 -9.30 7.41
C THR A 136 13.96 -9.83 7.72
N GLY A 137 13.68 -11.09 7.35
CA GLY A 137 12.40 -11.75 7.59
C GLY A 137 11.46 -11.70 6.38
N ASN A 138 10.22 -11.25 6.56
CA ASN A 138 9.19 -11.30 5.51
C ASN A 138 9.13 -10.04 4.62
N ARG A 139 10.30 -9.44 4.35
CA ARG A 139 10.44 -8.18 3.58
C ARG A 139 9.68 -8.22 2.25
N LEU A 140 9.82 -9.30 1.48
CA LEU A 140 9.21 -9.42 0.15
C LEU A 140 7.68 -9.45 0.21
N ASP A 141 7.10 -10.14 1.20
CA ASP A 141 5.64 -10.16 1.40
C ASP A 141 5.11 -8.77 1.74
N LEU A 142 5.83 -8.05 2.60
CA LEU A 142 5.50 -6.66 2.93
C LEU A 142 5.64 -5.74 1.72
N ALA A 143 6.66 -5.94 0.90
CA ALA A 143 6.89 -5.18 -0.32
C ALA A 143 5.74 -5.38 -1.31
N ARG A 144 5.32 -6.63 -1.54
CA ARG A 144 4.16 -6.97 -2.38
C ARG A 144 2.88 -6.27 -1.91
N LEU A 145 2.57 -6.34 -0.61
CA LEU A 145 1.41 -5.66 -0.04
C LEU A 145 1.46 -4.14 -0.20
N CYS A 146 2.61 -3.52 0.04
CA CYS A 146 2.75 -2.06 -0.12
C CYS A 146 2.67 -1.63 -1.59
N VAL A 147 3.16 -2.44 -2.52
CA VAL A 147 3.02 -2.21 -3.97
C VAL A 147 1.56 -2.29 -4.38
N ALA A 148 0.84 -3.31 -3.92
CA ALA A 148 -0.58 -3.49 -4.21
C ALA A 148 -1.44 -2.34 -3.62
N ASP A 149 -1.11 -1.87 -2.41
CA ASP A 149 -1.79 -0.74 -1.76
C ASP A 149 -1.48 0.60 -2.42
N LEU A 150 -0.23 0.85 -2.83
CA LEU A 150 0.13 2.03 -3.62
C LEU A 150 -0.70 2.09 -4.92
N ARG A 151 -0.85 0.95 -5.61
CA ARG A 151 -1.73 0.86 -6.79
C ARG A 151 -3.18 1.12 -6.41
N ALA A 152 -3.67 0.45 -5.38
CA ALA A 152 -5.05 0.59 -4.92
C ALA A 152 -5.41 2.03 -4.58
N SER A 153 -4.44 2.86 -4.17
CA SER A 153 -4.66 4.29 -3.90
C SER A 153 -5.25 5.08 -5.09
N GLY A 154 -5.06 4.60 -6.32
CA GLY A 154 -5.55 5.28 -7.54
C GLY A 154 -4.80 6.56 -7.90
N ARG A 155 -3.68 6.85 -7.21
CA ARG A 155 -2.90 8.09 -7.41
C ARG A 155 -1.99 8.04 -8.61
N TYR A 156 -1.51 6.85 -8.97
CA TYR A 156 -0.73 6.67 -10.18
C TYR A 156 -1.66 6.61 -11.41
N PRO A 157 -1.34 7.30 -12.52
CA PRO A 157 -0.15 8.14 -12.74
C PRO A 157 -0.38 9.65 -12.49
N ALA A 158 -1.56 10.05 -12.02
CA ALA A 158 -1.96 11.46 -11.93
C ALA A 158 -1.16 12.29 -10.89
N ASP A 159 -0.77 11.69 -9.77
CA ASP A 159 0.10 12.31 -8.77
C ASP A 159 1.56 12.23 -9.22
N HIS A 160 2.16 13.38 -9.55
CA HIS A 160 3.54 13.48 -10.04
C HIS A 160 4.55 12.87 -9.07
N ALA A 161 4.37 13.03 -7.76
CA ALA A 161 5.31 12.50 -6.78
C ALA A 161 5.20 10.98 -6.66
N VAL A 162 3.98 10.44 -6.71
CA VAL A 162 3.78 8.98 -6.78
C VAL A 162 4.33 8.42 -8.08
N ARG A 163 4.12 9.12 -9.21
CA ARG A 163 4.70 8.73 -10.51
C ARG A 163 6.23 8.70 -10.45
N SER A 164 6.87 9.75 -9.95
CA SER A 164 8.33 9.78 -9.78
C SER A 164 8.84 8.67 -8.85
N LEU A 165 8.12 8.37 -7.76
CA LEU A 165 8.45 7.24 -6.89
C LEU A 165 8.40 5.89 -7.64
N VAL A 166 7.34 5.67 -8.42
CA VAL A 166 7.18 4.44 -9.21
C VAL A 166 8.24 4.35 -10.30
N ASP A 167 8.47 5.43 -11.06
CA ASP A 167 9.45 5.49 -12.15
C ASP A 167 10.87 5.20 -11.62
N ASP A 168 11.26 5.82 -10.50
CA ASP A 168 12.53 5.54 -9.84
C ASP A 168 12.65 4.07 -9.41
N LEU A 169 11.61 3.52 -8.75
CA LEU A 169 11.66 2.13 -8.27
C LEU A 169 11.66 1.11 -9.41
N LEU A 170 11.02 1.43 -10.54
CA LEU A 170 11.11 0.62 -11.76
C LEU A 170 12.51 0.61 -12.35
N GLY A 171 13.23 1.73 -12.29
CA GLY A 171 14.61 1.83 -12.76
C GLY A 171 15.63 1.19 -11.82
N ASP A 172 15.42 1.35 -10.50
CA ASP A 172 16.39 0.98 -9.48
C ASP A 172 16.23 -0.48 -8.98
N SER A 173 15.04 -1.08 -9.11
CA SER A 173 14.73 -2.38 -8.49
C SER A 173 13.99 -3.34 -9.43
N PRO A 174 14.68 -4.40 -9.94
CA PRO A 174 14.04 -5.48 -10.69
C PRO A 174 12.95 -6.20 -9.89
N GLU A 175 13.12 -6.28 -8.55
CA GLU A 175 12.13 -6.87 -7.65
C GLU A 175 10.84 -6.04 -7.62
N PHE A 176 10.95 -4.71 -7.52
CA PHE A 176 9.80 -3.82 -7.63
C PHE A 176 9.14 -3.96 -9.00
N ALA A 177 9.91 -3.97 -10.10
CA ALA A 177 9.37 -4.10 -11.45
C ALA A 177 8.55 -5.39 -11.63
N ARG A 178 9.01 -6.50 -11.06
CA ARG A 178 8.27 -7.78 -11.05
C ARG A 178 6.94 -7.65 -10.31
N LEU A 179 6.96 -7.14 -9.08
CA LEU A 179 5.73 -6.94 -8.27
C LEU A 179 4.78 -5.92 -8.90
N TRP A 180 5.32 -4.90 -9.57
CA TRP A 180 4.53 -3.90 -10.27
C TRP A 180 3.81 -4.49 -11.50
N ALA A 181 4.46 -5.43 -12.20
CA ALA A 181 3.86 -6.12 -13.34
C ALA A 181 2.71 -7.06 -12.96
N GLU A 182 2.67 -7.59 -11.74
CA GLU A 182 1.61 -8.47 -11.24
C GLU A 182 0.25 -7.75 -11.12
N ARG A 183 0.23 -6.41 -11.10
CA ARG A 183 -0.99 -5.57 -11.09
C ARG A 183 -1.96 -5.84 -9.94
N GLU A 184 -1.52 -6.45 -8.86
CA GLU A 184 -2.36 -6.69 -7.68
C GLU A 184 -2.90 -5.40 -7.07
N VAL A 185 -4.13 -5.47 -6.58
CA VAL A 185 -4.82 -4.35 -5.93
C VAL A 185 -5.39 -4.85 -4.62
N VAL A 186 -4.78 -4.41 -3.52
CA VAL A 186 -5.17 -4.79 -2.16
C VAL A 186 -5.02 -3.56 -1.28
N VAL A 187 -6.01 -3.27 -0.44
CA VAL A 187 -5.89 -2.22 0.55
C VAL A 187 -5.28 -2.82 1.81
N GLN A 188 -4.13 -2.28 2.22
CA GLN A 188 -3.39 -2.76 3.37
C GLN A 188 -4.06 -2.26 4.66
N ARG A 189 -4.54 -3.20 5.48
CA ARG A 189 -5.25 -2.92 6.74
C ARG A 189 -4.41 -3.34 7.94
N THR A 190 -3.88 -4.56 7.89
CA THR A 190 -2.97 -5.12 8.87
C THR A 190 -1.83 -5.86 8.16
N LEU A 191 -0.71 -6.05 8.85
CA LEU A 191 0.40 -6.88 8.40
C LEU A 191 1.14 -7.46 9.60
N THR A 192 1.72 -8.64 9.45
CA THR A 192 2.70 -9.15 10.41
C THR A 192 4.09 -8.81 9.89
N LYS A 193 4.95 -8.18 10.70
CA LYS A 193 6.34 -7.88 10.39
C LYS A 193 7.22 -8.88 11.14
N ARG A 194 8.00 -9.66 10.40
CA ARG A 194 9.02 -10.55 10.94
C ARG A 194 10.38 -9.95 10.64
N THR A 195 11.26 -9.85 11.64
CA THR A 195 12.62 -9.33 11.48
C THR A 195 13.56 -9.84 12.58
N VAL A 196 14.87 -9.71 12.39
CA VAL A 196 15.87 -10.01 13.41
C VAL A 196 16.60 -8.73 13.79
N HIS A 197 16.38 -8.28 15.03
CA HIS A 197 17.02 -7.07 15.57
C HIS A 197 18.30 -7.43 16.34
N PRO A 198 19.39 -6.66 16.21
CA PRO A 198 20.66 -6.94 16.90
C PRO A 198 20.53 -7.08 18.43
N VAL A 199 19.68 -6.26 19.05
CA VAL A 199 19.46 -6.24 20.51
C VAL A 199 18.28 -7.11 20.95
N ALA A 200 17.18 -7.09 20.20
CA ALA A 200 15.94 -7.78 20.59
C ALA A 200 15.87 -9.22 20.08
N GLY A 201 16.78 -9.63 19.19
CA GLY A 201 16.72 -10.92 18.52
C GLY A 201 15.56 -10.99 17.51
N PRO A 202 15.03 -12.18 17.24
CA PRO A 202 13.88 -12.36 16.36
C PRO A 202 12.63 -11.66 16.91
N LEU A 203 11.95 -10.92 16.03
CA LEU A 203 10.71 -10.22 16.32
C LEU A 203 9.65 -10.59 15.30
N GLU A 204 8.49 -10.96 15.80
CA GLU A 204 7.24 -11.05 15.07
C GLU A 204 6.25 -10.04 15.66
N LEU A 205 5.88 -9.03 14.87
CA LEU A 205 5.09 -7.88 15.29
C LEU A 205 3.84 -7.77 14.42
N ASP A 206 2.68 -7.68 15.04
CA ASP A 206 1.46 -7.27 14.36
C ASP A 206 1.51 -5.77 14.10
N CYS A 207 1.06 -5.35 12.93
CA CYS A 207 1.06 -3.95 12.54
C CYS A 207 -0.33 -3.55 12.08
N GLU A 208 -0.92 -2.67 12.87
CA GLU A 208 -2.20 -2.04 12.61
C GLU A 208 -1.98 -0.76 11.81
N ILE A 209 -2.77 -0.58 10.74
CA ILE A 209 -2.74 0.63 9.91
C ILE A 209 -4.03 1.41 10.13
N LEU A 210 -3.90 2.56 10.78
CA LEU A 210 -5.01 3.42 11.16
C LEU A 210 -5.02 4.67 10.27
N ALA A 211 -6.09 4.87 9.51
CA ALA A 211 -6.28 6.10 8.73
C ALA A 211 -6.56 7.29 9.66
N VAL A 212 -5.96 8.44 9.39
CA VAL A 212 -6.24 9.69 10.12
C VAL A 212 -7.42 10.42 9.44
N PRO A 213 -8.59 10.55 10.10
CA PRO A 213 -9.76 11.16 9.47
C PRO A 213 -9.49 12.60 8.99
N GLY A 214 -9.89 12.92 7.76
CA GLY A 214 -9.70 14.26 7.16
C GLY A 214 -8.28 14.58 6.70
N HIS A 215 -7.35 13.63 6.88
CA HIS A 215 -5.97 13.73 6.44
C HIS A 215 -5.60 12.50 5.63
N GLU A 216 -4.48 12.58 4.91
CA GLU A 216 -3.96 11.46 4.13
C GLU A 216 -2.85 10.70 4.84
N HIS A 217 -2.77 10.93 6.14
CA HIS A 217 -1.81 10.31 7.01
C HIS A 217 -2.35 8.97 7.48
N ARG A 218 -1.43 8.01 7.64
CA ARG A 218 -1.70 6.71 8.23
C ARG A 218 -0.76 6.51 9.41
N LEU A 219 -1.33 6.16 10.55
CA LEU A 219 -0.59 5.76 11.74
C LEU A 219 -0.37 4.24 11.67
N LEU A 220 0.88 3.82 11.71
CA LEU A 220 1.28 2.42 11.79
C LEU A 220 1.76 2.14 13.21
N VAL A 221 1.16 1.13 13.85
CA VAL A 221 1.45 0.74 15.23
C VAL A 221 1.89 -0.72 15.25
N TYR A 222 3.06 -0.99 15.82
CA TYR A 222 3.64 -2.34 15.90
C TYR A 222 3.46 -2.93 17.30
N THR A 223 2.72 -4.02 17.44
CA THR A 223 2.45 -4.69 18.71
C THR A 223 2.96 -6.14 18.71
N ALA A 224 3.21 -6.67 19.91
CA ALA A 224 3.45 -8.10 20.12
C ALA A 224 2.52 -8.60 21.22
N ALA A 225 2.02 -9.83 21.09
CA ALA A 225 1.17 -10.42 22.12
C ALA A 225 1.94 -10.52 23.46
N PRO A 226 1.31 -10.20 24.61
CA PRO A 226 1.95 -10.30 25.92
C PRO A 226 2.50 -11.71 26.21
N GLY A 227 3.62 -11.79 26.93
CA GLY A 227 4.27 -13.06 27.28
C GLY A 227 5.02 -13.75 26.13
N THR A 228 5.10 -13.15 24.95
CA THR A 228 5.87 -13.69 23.82
C THR A 228 7.34 -13.23 23.84
N PRO A 229 8.25 -13.96 23.17
CA PRO A 229 9.63 -13.52 22.96
C PRO A 229 9.73 -12.15 22.29
N SER A 230 8.80 -11.84 21.37
CA SER A 230 8.73 -10.52 20.72
C SER A 230 8.43 -9.40 21.71
N ALA A 231 7.49 -9.60 22.63
CA ALA A 231 7.15 -8.61 23.65
C ALA A 231 8.33 -8.35 24.60
N GLU A 232 9.04 -9.40 25.03
CA GLU A 232 10.27 -9.26 25.82
C GLU A 232 11.42 -8.65 25.02
N GLY A 233 11.49 -8.94 23.72
CA GLY A 233 12.41 -8.28 22.78
C GLY A 233 12.19 -6.78 22.71
N LEU A 234 10.93 -6.33 22.57
CA LEU A 234 10.59 -4.90 22.58
C LEU A 234 10.98 -4.23 23.91
N LYS A 235 10.70 -4.87 25.06
CA LYS A 235 11.13 -4.33 26.36
C LYS A 235 12.64 -4.14 26.46
N ARG A 236 13.43 -5.08 25.93
CA ARG A 236 14.90 -4.95 25.88
C ARG A 236 15.37 -3.72 25.11
N LEU A 237 14.64 -3.29 24.07
CA LEU A 237 14.99 -2.09 23.30
C LEU A 237 14.80 -0.78 24.08
N LEU A 238 13.89 -0.76 25.06
CA LEU A 238 13.67 0.43 25.90
C LEU A 238 14.76 0.60 26.97
N SER A 239 15.41 -0.50 27.33
CA SER A 239 16.43 -0.55 28.37
C SER A 239 17.85 -0.44 27.83
N ALA A 240 18.02 -0.37 26.50
CA ALA A 240 19.29 -0.26 25.79
C ALA A 240 19.56 1.19 25.40
#